data_AF-A0A924VVH5-F1
#
_entry.id   AF-A0A924VVH5-F1
#
_cell.length_a   1.000
_cell.length_b   1.000
_cell.length_c   1.000
_cell.angle_alpha   90.00
_cell.angle_beta   90.00
_cell.angle_gamma   90.00
#
_symmetry.space_group_name_H-M   'P 1'
#
loop_
_entity.id
_entity.type
_entity.pdbx_description
1 polymer ?
#
loop_
_entity_poly.entity_id
_entity_poly.type
_entity_poly.pdbx_seq_one_letter_code
_entity_poly.pdbx_strand_id
1 'polypeptide(L)'
;MLDNPIYCGIIRHKGVQHPGQHERIIDQELWDAVQALRSKTRGKGRGPHLRSGARLIGKVFDSLCNPMSPTITKKKSVHYRYYMTREHGLEGPKGSIHRAPMTGLEEAVIGEVTPQLAATWKPDVTDSAQRAIDAVLRVRIFPTELLIDIVAEALGGDVNAGPVTIKCGVSFERPRNSTTLIRSGAAVPTKVDRSLVRAVVMSRAWVKRLEAGEPDSIKGLARTEGVCILHTARLLPLALLAPDLVAQILEGRQPRTLTLTALISEPLPLDWAGQRARFATVA
;
A
#
# COMPACT_ATOMS: atom_id res chain seq x y z
N MET A 1 33.13 15.58 4.67
CA MET A 1 34.56 15.88 4.46
C MET A 1 34.75 16.78 3.24
N LEU A 2 34.31 16.39 2.04
CA LEU A 2 34.36 17.18 0.79
C LEU A 2 33.53 18.49 0.73
N ASP A 3 33.07 19.00 1.88
CA ASP A 3 32.21 20.18 1.99
C ASP A 3 32.85 21.29 2.84
N ASN A 4 33.98 20.97 3.48
CA ASN A 4 34.69 21.92 4.32
C ASN A 4 35.68 22.73 3.46
N PRO A 5 35.46 24.04 3.26
CA PRO A 5 36.33 24.88 2.42
C PRO A 5 37.74 25.09 3.01
N ILE A 6 38.00 24.58 4.21
CA ILE A 6 39.32 24.61 4.84
C ILE A 6 40.40 23.95 3.97
N TYR A 7 40.05 22.94 3.18
CA TYR A 7 41.03 22.27 2.30
C TYR A 7 41.58 23.17 1.18
N CYS A 8 40.85 24.26 0.86
CA CYS A 8 41.24 25.25 -0.13
C CYS A 8 41.86 26.51 0.50
N GLY A 9 42.22 26.47 1.79
CA GLY A 9 42.76 27.64 2.47
C GLY A 9 41.69 28.67 2.84
N ILE A 10 40.41 28.30 2.92
CA ILE A 10 39.32 29.24 3.26
C ILE A 10 38.68 28.84 4.60
N ILE A 11 38.52 29.80 5.50
CA ILE A 11 37.90 29.61 6.81
C ILE A 11 36.54 30.31 6.85
N ARG A 12 35.52 29.63 7.36
CA ARG A 12 34.21 30.25 7.62
C ARG A 12 34.13 30.74 9.06
N HIS A 13 33.78 32.01 9.24
CA HIS A 13 33.47 32.57 10.55
C HIS A 13 32.25 33.49 10.45
N LYS A 14 31.25 33.26 11.30
CA LYS A 14 29.98 34.04 11.35
C LYS A 14 29.30 34.23 9.98
N GLY A 15 29.34 33.21 9.13
CA GLY A 15 28.73 33.22 7.79
C GLY A 15 29.58 33.88 6.69
N VAL A 16 30.71 34.49 7.04
CA VAL A 16 31.64 35.11 6.10
C VAL A 16 32.83 34.18 5.85
N GLN A 17 33.31 34.16 4.60
CA GLN A 17 34.48 33.38 4.19
C GLN A 17 35.71 34.27 4.23
N HIS A 18 36.75 33.82 4.91
CA HIS A 18 38.03 34.51 5.06
C HIS A 18 39.17 33.65 4.51
N PRO A 19 40.20 34.26 3.91
CA PRO A 19 41.43 33.54 3.58
C PRO A 19 42.10 33.06 4.87
N GLY A 20 42.39 31.77 4.95
CA GLY A 20 43.15 31.14 6.01
C GLY A 20 44.65 31.35 5.84
N GLN A 21 45.39 31.25 6.92
CA GLN A 21 46.86 31.39 6.92
C GLN A 21 47.58 30.08 6.62
N HIS A 22 46.85 28.97 6.51
CA HIS A 22 47.43 27.66 6.20
C HIS A 22 47.53 27.42 4.70
N GLU A 23 48.54 26.66 4.30
CA GLU A 23 48.72 26.25 2.93
C GLU A 23 47.54 25.38 2.45
N ARG A 24 47.07 25.65 1.24
CA ARG A 24 45.98 24.86 0.65
C ARG A 24 46.44 23.43 0.42
N ILE A 25 45.61 22.48 0.80
CA ILE A 25 45.89 21.05 0.59
C ILE A 25 45.40 20.61 -0.80
N ILE A 26 44.37 21.28 -1.32
CA ILE A 26 43.72 20.97 -2.59
C ILE A 26 43.64 22.25 -3.42
N ASP A 27 43.90 22.15 -4.72
CA ASP A 27 43.76 23.28 -5.65
C ASP A 27 42.29 23.68 -5.84
N GLN A 28 42.09 24.97 -6.12
CA GLN A 28 40.76 25.57 -6.27
C GLN A 28 39.98 24.95 -7.44
N GLU A 29 40.66 24.67 -8.57
CA GLU A 29 40.03 24.05 -9.73
C GLU A 29 39.49 22.65 -9.43
N LEU A 30 40.26 21.85 -8.67
CA LEU A 30 39.86 20.52 -8.25
C LEU A 30 38.68 20.58 -7.27
N TRP A 31 38.69 21.56 -6.37
CA TRP A 31 37.56 21.81 -5.46
C TRP A 31 36.29 22.17 -6.21
N ASP A 32 36.37 23.10 -7.16
CA ASP A 32 35.23 23.56 -7.95
C ASP A 32 34.66 22.43 -8.81
N ALA A 33 35.51 21.59 -9.40
CA ALA A 33 35.10 20.39 -10.12
C ALA A 33 34.34 19.38 -9.22
N VAL A 34 34.83 19.15 -8.00
CA VAL A 34 34.16 18.28 -7.01
C VAL A 34 32.84 18.88 -6.55
N GLN A 35 32.77 20.19 -6.30
CA GLN A 35 31.51 20.85 -5.93
C GLN A 35 30.51 20.83 -7.08
N ALA A 36 30.95 20.97 -8.34
CA ALA A 36 30.10 20.82 -9.51
C ALA A 36 29.54 19.40 -9.63
N LEU A 37 30.37 18.36 -9.48
CA LEU A 37 29.93 16.96 -9.43
C LEU A 37 28.94 16.70 -8.29
N ARG A 38 29.20 17.26 -7.11
CA ARG A 38 28.29 17.16 -5.96
C ARG A 38 26.99 17.90 -6.18
N SER A 39 27.00 19.07 -6.83
CA SER A 39 25.78 19.82 -7.16
C SER A 39 24.87 19.01 -8.09
N LYS A 40 25.44 18.32 -9.10
CA LYS A 40 24.74 17.37 -9.97
C LYS A 40 24.19 16.16 -9.21
N THR A 41 24.86 15.78 -8.12
CA THR A 41 24.47 14.63 -7.27
C THR A 41 23.58 15.05 -6.08
N ARG A 42 23.38 16.35 -5.84
CA ARG A 42 22.75 16.91 -4.63
C ARG A 42 21.25 16.58 -4.49
N GLY A 43 20.64 16.04 -5.55
CA GLY A 43 19.29 15.45 -5.54
C GLY A 43 19.24 13.92 -5.35
N LYS A 44 20.37 13.21 -5.46
CA LYS A 44 20.49 11.80 -5.04
C LYS A 44 20.88 11.80 -3.57
N GLY A 45 19.90 12.06 -2.69
CA GLY A 45 20.10 11.93 -1.25
C GLY A 45 20.85 10.61 -0.95
N ARG A 46 21.85 10.66 -0.07
CA ARG A 46 22.43 9.44 0.54
C ARG A 46 21.27 8.52 0.88
N GLY A 47 21.14 7.42 0.13
CA GLY A 47 20.01 6.52 0.25
C GLY A 47 19.85 6.14 1.72
N PRO A 48 18.70 6.42 2.35
CA PRO A 48 18.46 5.92 3.69
C PRO A 48 18.55 4.40 3.60
N HIS A 49 19.47 3.83 4.37
CA HIS A 49 19.63 2.42 4.65
C HIS A 49 18.51 1.50 4.13
N LEU A 50 18.88 0.48 3.34
CA LEU A 50 18.06 -0.67 2.93
C LEU A 50 17.31 -1.39 4.09
N ARG A 51 17.49 -0.97 5.36
CA ARG A 51 16.80 -1.52 6.53
C ARG A 51 15.27 -1.42 6.47
N SER A 52 14.72 -0.47 5.70
CA SER A 52 13.27 -0.32 5.59
C SER A 52 12.62 -1.27 4.57
N GLY A 53 13.41 -1.81 3.64
CA GLY A 53 12.90 -2.58 2.49
C GLY A 53 12.08 -1.76 1.49
N ALA A 54 12.12 -0.42 1.57
CA ALA A 54 11.35 0.48 0.70
C ALA A 54 12.01 0.61 -0.68
N ARG A 55 11.37 0.06 -1.71
CA ARG A 55 11.88 0.02 -3.09
C ARG A 55 11.75 1.39 -3.78
N LEU A 56 10.70 2.14 -3.48
CA LEU A 56 10.43 3.47 -4.06
C LEU A 56 10.98 4.63 -3.22
N ILE A 57 12.02 4.40 -2.41
CA ILE A 57 12.57 5.45 -1.54
C ILE A 57 13.06 6.66 -2.34
N GLY A 58 12.60 7.86 -1.96
CA GLY A 58 12.92 9.11 -2.66
C GLY A 58 12.21 9.30 -4.00
N LYS A 59 11.35 8.37 -4.42
CA LYS A 59 10.60 8.44 -5.69
C LYS A 59 9.12 8.77 -5.51
N VAL A 60 8.59 8.70 -4.28
CA VAL A 60 7.16 8.89 -4.00
C VAL A 60 6.85 10.33 -3.57
N PHE A 61 5.82 10.92 -4.16
CA PHE A 61 5.34 12.27 -3.92
C PHE A 61 3.83 12.30 -3.75
N ASP A 62 3.32 13.25 -2.96
CA ASP A 62 1.88 13.51 -2.86
C ASP A 62 1.35 14.34 -4.05
N SER A 63 0.04 14.63 -4.05
CA SER A 63 -0.62 15.42 -5.11
C SER A 63 -0.13 16.87 -5.21
N LEU A 64 0.56 17.39 -4.19
CA LEU A 64 1.18 18.72 -4.19
C LEU A 64 2.70 18.63 -4.44
N CYS A 65 3.19 17.49 -4.92
CA CYS A 65 4.61 17.21 -5.15
C CYS A 65 5.49 17.28 -3.88
N ASN A 66 4.93 17.09 -2.69
CA ASN A 66 5.71 16.95 -1.48
C ASN A 66 6.33 15.54 -1.41
N PRO A 67 7.62 15.40 -1.05
CA PRO A 67 8.28 14.11 -0.96
C PRO A 67 7.71 13.28 0.21
N MET A 68 7.44 12.00 -0.06
CA MET A 68 6.98 11.04 0.93
C MET A 68 8.13 10.13 1.38
N SER A 69 8.28 9.98 2.69
CA SER A 69 9.33 9.16 3.30
C SER A 69 8.79 7.83 3.83
N PRO A 70 9.56 6.73 3.71
CA PRO A 70 9.18 5.46 4.29
C PRO A 70 9.17 5.54 5.81
N THR A 71 8.06 5.13 6.43
CA THR A 71 7.84 5.10 7.87
C THR A 71 7.36 3.71 8.26
N ILE A 72 7.93 3.16 9.33
CA ILE A 72 7.57 1.84 9.86
C ILE A 72 7.02 1.99 11.26
N THR A 73 5.89 1.37 11.52
CA THR A 73 5.26 1.34 12.85
C THR A 73 5.00 -0.12 13.24
N LYS A 74 5.15 -0.46 14.52
CA LYS A 74 4.95 -1.83 15.02
C LYS A 74 3.76 -1.85 15.98
N LYS A 75 2.83 -2.79 15.79
CA LYS A 75 1.77 -3.08 16.76
C LYS A 75 1.75 -4.57 17.04
N LYS A 76 1.98 -4.97 18.30
CA LYS A 76 2.20 -6.37 18.69
C LYS A 76 3.33 -6.99 17.83
N SER A 77 3.02 -8.02 17.05
CA SER A 77 3.97 -8.70 16.15
C SER A 77 3.97 -8.15 14.71
N VAL A 78 3.03 -7.29 14.35
CA VAL A 78 2.83 -6.84 12.97
C VAL A 78 3.52 -5.50 12.72
N HIS A 79 4.34 -5.45 11.66
CA HIS A 79 4.97 -4.22 11.16
C HIS A 79 4.13 -3.62 10.03
N TYR A 80 3.70 -2.38 10.21
CA TYR A 80 3.01 -1.59 9.20
C TYR A 80 4.00 -0.63 8.55
N ARG A 81 4.06 -0.67 7.22
CA ARG A 81 5.02 0.08 6.41
C ARG A 81 4.27 1.04 5.50
N TYR A 82 4.63 2.32 5.54
CA TYR A 82 3.96 3.38 4.81
C TYR A 82 4.94 4.31 4.13
N TYR A 83 4.51 4.92 3.04
CA TYR A 83 5.02 6.22 2.62
C TYR A 83 4.18 7.30 3.30
N MET A 84 4.83 8.27 3.93
CA MET A 84 4.17 9.38 4.62
C MET A 84 4.81 10.71 4.21
N THR A 85 3.99 11.70 3.88
CA THR A 85 4.47 13.07 3.66
C THR A 85 5.04 13.59 4.98
N ARG A 86 6.32 14.00 5.00
CA ARG A 86 6.95 14.53 6.21
C ARG A 86 6.34 15.90 6.55
N GLU A 87 5.98 16.09 7.82
CA GLU A 87 5.77 17.43 8.39
C GLU A 87 7.14 18.10 8.53
N HIS A 88 7.58 18.82 7.51
CA HIS A 88 8.87 19.47 7.52
C HIS A 88 8.81 20.83 8.21
N GLY A 89 8.44 20.91 9.49
CA GLY A 89 8.61 22.11 10.35
C GLY A 89 8.04 23.45 9.84
N LEU A 90 7.35 23.44 8.71
CA LEU A 90 6.67 24.50 8.02
C LEU A 90 5.31 23.91 7.73
N GLU A 91 4.27 24.51 8.28
CA GLU A 91 2.86 24.14 8.09
C GLU A 91 2.45 24.39 6.62
N GLY A 92 2.99 23.60 5.70
CA GLY A 92 2.56 23.58 4.31
C GLY A 92 1.30 22.74 4.14
N PRO A 93 0.44 23.05 3.15
CA PRO A 93 -0.72 22.22 2.84
C PRO A 93 -0.25 20.81 2.45
N LYS A 94 -0.91 19.79 3.00
CA LYS A 94 -0.68 18.39 2.65
C LYS A 94 -1.54 18.01 1.45
N GLY A 95 -1.01 17.16 0.57
CA GLY A 95 -1.82 16.56 -0.48
C GLY A 95 -2.98 15.71 0.10
N SER A 96 -4.00 15.50 -0.71
CA SER A 96 -5.21 14.74 -0.35
C SER A 96 -4.90 13.37 0.26
N ILE A 97 -3.83 12.72 -0.22
CA ILE A 97 -3.28 11.48 0.34
C ILE A 97 -1.88 11.76 0.88
N HIS A 98 -1.75 11.87 2.21
CA HIS A 98 -0.47 12.10 2.90
C HIS A 98 0.11 10.82 3.54
N ARG A 99 -0.60 9.69 3.44
CA ARG A 99 -0.16 8.38 3.93
C ARG A 99 -0.66 7.26 3.01
N ALA A 100 0.27 6.51 2.43
CA ALA A 100 0.03 5.40 1.52
C ALA A 100 0.72 4.11 2.01
N PRO A 101 0.13 2.93 1.82
CA PRO A 101 0.75 1.66 2.18
C PRO A 101 1.95 1.38 1.27
N MET A 102 3.08 0.98 1.85
CA MET A 102 4.31 0.73 1.09
C MET A 102 4.16 -0.46 0.15
N THR A 103 3.75 -1.61 0.68
CA THR A 103 3.65 -2.85 -0.10
C THR A 103 2.64 -2.74 -1.24
N GLY A 104 1.42 -2.26 -0.95
CA GLY A 104 0.40 -2.11 -1.99
C GLY A 104 0.75 -1.06 -3.05
N LEU A 105 1.50 -0.01 -2.69
CA LEU A 105 1.98 0.98 -3.66
C LEU A 105 3.05 0.38 -4.56
N GLU A 106 4.03 -0.31 -3.98
CA GLU A 106 5.11 -0.95 -4.73
C GLU A 106 4.57 -2.01 -5.69
N GLU A 107 3.66 -2.88 -5.21
CA GLU A 107 3.01 -3.90 -6.05
C GLU A 107 2.20 -3.28 -7.19
N ALA A 108 1.44 -2.21 -6.94
CA ALA A 108 0.71 -1.51 -8.00
C ALA A 108 1.66 -0.93 -9.05
N VAL A 109 2.73 -0.24 -8.62
CA VAL A 109 3.72 0.32 -9.55
C VAL A 109 4.42 -0.78 -10.34
N ILE A 110 4.88 -1.86 -9.68
CA ILE A 110 5.54 -2.98 -10.35
C ILE A 110 4.59 -3.64 -11.35
N GLY A 111 3.33 -3.87 -10.98
CA GLY A 111 2.33 -4.50 -11.84
C GLY A 111 2.01 -3.70 -13.10
N GLU A 112 2.01 -2.37 -13.00
CA GLU A 112 1.74 -1.49 -14.15
C GLU A 112 2.95 -1.27 -15.04
N VAL A 113 4.14 -1.16 -14.45
CA VAL A 113 5.38 -0.85 -15.18
C VAL A 113 5.95 -2.08 -15.88
N THR A 114 5.96 -3.23 -15.20
CA THR A 114 6.61 -4.45 -15.73
C THR A 114 6.14 -4.86 -17.14
N PRO A 115 4.83 -4.85 -17.46
CA PRO A 115 4.35 -5.21 -18.80
C PRO A 115 4.76 -4.21 -19.90
N GLN A 116 5.11 -2.98 -19.53
CA GLN A 116 5.42 -1.91 -20.47
C GLN A 116 6.93 -1.77 -20.75
N LEU A 117 7.78 -2.44 -19.95
CA LEU A 117 9.22 -2.39 -20.15
C LEU A 117 9.64 -3.11 -21.43
N ALA A 118 10.51 -2.47 -22.20
CA ALA A 118 11.15 -3.10 -23.35
C ALA A 118 12.03 -4.29 -22.89
N ALA A 119 12.00 -5.39 -23.65
CA ALA A 119 12.79 -6.58 -23.34
C ALA A 119 14.31 -6.32 -23.35
N THR A 120 14.74 -5.34 -24.15
CA THR A 120 16.14 -4.91 -24.32
C THR A 120 16.63 -3.99 -23.21
N TRP A 121 15.75 -3.45 -22.37
CA TRP A 121 16.14 -2.49 -21.35
C TRP A 121 16.62 -3.21 -20.09
N LYS A 122 17.89 -3.00 -19.73
CA LYS A 122 18.58 -3.64 -18.60
C LYS A 122 18.35 -5.17 -18.53
N PRO A 123 18.84 -5.94 -19.51
CA PRO A 123 18.66 -7.39 -19.52
C PRO A 123 19.43 -8.10 -18.39
N ASP A 124 20.48 -7.48 -17.85
CA ASP A 124 21.32 -8.04 -16.79
C ASP A 124 20.57 -8.21 -15.45
N VAL A 125 19.45 -7.51 -15.26
CA VAL A 125 18.64 -7.59 -14.04
C VAL A 125 17.62 -8.71 -14.17
N THR A 126 17.85 -9.83 -13.49
CA THR A 126 16.95 -11.01 -13.50
C THR A 126 15.63 -10.76 -12.78
N ASP A 127 15.62 -9.93 -11.73
CA ASP A 127 14.37 -9.56 -11.03
C ASP A 127 13.58 -8.52 -11.84
N SER A 128 12.49 -8.97 -12.45
CA SER A 128 11.55 -8.11 -13.20
C SER A 128 11.02 -6.95 -12.36
N ALA A 129 10.82 -7.17 -11.07
CA ALA A 129 10.33 -6.15 -10.17
C ALA A 129 11.40 -5.07 -9.89
N GLN A 130 12.67 -5.46 -9.77
CA GLN A 130 13.76 -4.49 -9.59
C GLN A 130 13.96 -3.67 -10.86
N ARG A 131 13.85 -4.32 -12.03
CA ARG A 131 13.88 -3.65 -13.33
C ARG A 131 12.79 -2.57 -13.40
N ALA A 132 11.55 -2.89 -13.03
CA ALA A 132 10.46 -1.91 -12.97
C ALA A 132 10.76 -0.74 -12.03
N ILE A 133 11.28 -1.00 -10.82
CA ILE A 133 11.61 0.06 -9.86
C ILE A 133 12.73 0.98 -10.36
N ASP A 134 13.71 0.43 -11.08
CA ASP A 134 14.80 1.18 -11.67
C ASP A 134 14.30 2.16 -12.76
N ALA A 135 13.23 1.80 -13.47
CA ALA A 135 12.68 2.58 -14.58
C ALA A 135 11.94 3.83 -14.08
N VAL A 136 11.33 3.71 -12.90
CA VAL A 136 10.52 4.75 -12.28
C VAL A 136 11.39 5.92 -11.85
N LEU A 137 11.04 7.12 -12.28
CA LEU A 137 11.65 8.37 -11.83
C LEU A 137 10.88 8.95 -10.64
N ARG A 138 9.56 9.08 -10.77
CA ARG A 138 8.69 9.67 -9.75
C ARG A 138 7.32 9.00 -9.78
N VAL A 139 6.69 8.88 -8.61
CA VAL A 139 5.32 8.39 -8.42
C VAL A 139 4.55 9.48 -7.67
N ARG A 140 3.55 10.07 -8.33
CA ARG A 140 2.66 11.06 -7.72
C ARG A 140 1.34 10.40 -7.36
N ILE A 141 0.90 10.62 -6.12
CA ILE A 141 -0.29 9.97 -5.56
C ILE A 141 -1.49 10.93 -5.58
N PHE A 142 -2.56 10.54 -6.26
CA PHE A 142 -3.86 11.20 -6.24
C PHE A 142 -4.92 10.30 -5.58
N PRO A 143 -6.10 10.84 -5.20
CA PRO A 143 -7.15 10.03 -4.56
C PRO A 143 -7.67 8.85 -5.39
N THR A 144 -7.63 8.95 -6.72
CA THR A 144 -8.21 7.98 -7.65
C THR A 144 -7.21 7.44 -8.67
N GLU A 145 -5.99 7.96 -8.72
CA GLU A 145 -4.99 7.57 -9.70
C GLU A 145 -3.56 7.76 -9.16
N LEU A 146 -2.61 7.05 -9.77
CA LEU A 146 -1.18 7.25 -9.64
C LEU A 146 -0.65 7.74 -10.98
N LEU A 147 0.19 8.78 -10.94
CA LEU A 147 0.99 9.17 -12.10
C LEU A 147 2.41 8.67 -11.89
N ILE A 148 2.86 7.77 -12.76
CA ILE A 148 4.17 7.13 -12.70
C ILE A 148 5.00 7.68 -13.85
N ASP A 149 6.00 8.50 -13.52
CA ASP A 149 6.93 9.05 -14.50
C ASP A 149 8.10 8.08 -14.69
N ILE A 150 8.36 7.66 -15.93
CA ILE A 150 9.32 6.61 -16.30
C ILE A 150 10.34 7.15 -17.29
N VAL A 151 11.56 6.62 -17.25
CA VAL A 151 12.59 6.89 -18.27
C VAL A 151 12.11 6.35 -19.64
N ALA A 152 12.10 7.18 -20.68
CA ALA A 152 11.65 6.78 -22.01
C ALA A 152 12.42 5.59 -22.60
N GLU A 153 13.73 5.53 -22.35
CA GLU A 153 14.60 4.38 -22.70
C GLU A 153 14.06 3.05 -22.17
N ALA A 154 13.41 3.06 -20.99
CA ALA A 154 12.85 1.85 -20.39
C ALA A 154 11.68 1.26 -21.17
N LEU A 155 11.04 2.07 -22.00
CA LEU A 155 9.93 1.70 -22.86
C LEU A 155 10.38 1.48 -24.32
N GLY A 156 11.68 1.49 -24.59
CA GLY A 156 12.24 1.39 -25.95
C GLY A 156 12.23 2.71 -26.73
N GLY A 157 12.01 3.84 -26.05
CA GLY A 157 12.14 5.17 -26.63
C GLY A 157 13.58 5.66 -26.72
N ASP A 158 13.78 6.83 -27.35
CA ASP A 158 15.09 7.48 -27.42
C ASP A 158 15.62 7.85 -26.02
N VAL A 159 16.92 7.71 -25.81
CA VAL A 159 17.63 8.05 -24.57
C VAL A 159 17.49 9.54 -24.24
N ASN A 160 17.31 10.39 -25.25
CA ASN A 160 17.11 11.83 -25.07
C ASN A 160 15.64 12.26 -24.89
N ALA A 161 14.69 11.32 -25.02
CA ALA A 161 13.29 11.64 -24.83
C ALA A 161 12.98 11.95 -23.36
N GLY A 162 12.06 12.90 -23.15
CA GLY A 162 11.58 13.26 -21.81
C GLY A 162 10.88 12.09 -21.10
N PRO A 163 10.64 12.20 -19.79
CA PRO A 163 9.98 11.13 -19.04
C PRO A 163 8.57 10.86 -19.58
N VAL A 164 8.20 9.59 -19.67
CA VAL A 164 6.86 9.14 -20.07
C VAL A 164 6.01 8.94 -18.82
N THR A 165 4.84 9.58 -18.75
CA THR A 165 3.91 9.43 -17.61
C THR A 165 2.86 8.38 -17.90
N ILE A 166 2.80 7.34 -17.08
CA ILE A 166 1.76 6.31 -17.09
C ILE A 166 0.73 6.64 -16.01
N LYS A 167 -0.55 6.50 -16.36
CA LYS A 167 -1.67 6.63 -15.42
C LYS A 167 -2.11 5.25 -14.95
N CYS A 168 -2.14 5.04 -13.64
CA CYS A 168 -2.67 3.83 -13.02
C CYS A 168 -3.88 4.21 -12.16
N GLY A 169 -5.06 3.68 -12.50
CA GLY A 169 -6.26 3.88 -11.70
C GLY A 169 -6.16 3.13 -10.37
N VAL A 170 -6.34 3.84 -9.25
CA VAL A 170 -6.27 3.24 -7.91
C VAL A 170 -7.38 3.73 -6.99
N SER A 171 -7.80 2.90 -6.05
CA SER A 171 -8.67 3.34 -4.95
C SER A 171 -7.96 3.22 -3.61
N PHE A 172 -7.97 4.30 -2.83
CA PHE A 172 -7.48 4.31 -1.46
C PHE A 172 -8.61 4.06 -0.47
N GLU A 173 -8.72 2.85 0.07
CA GLU A 173 -9.70 2.53 1.11
C GLU A 173 -9.07 2.66 2.50
N ARG A 174 -9.78 3.30 3.42
CA ARG A 174 -9.44 3.34 4.86
C ARG A 174 -10.42 2.45 5.62
N PRO A 175 -10.08 1.18 5.91
CA PRO A 175 -10.88 0.38 6.83
C PRO A 175 -10.94 1.09 8.19
N ARG A 176 -12.09 1.02 8.89
CA ARG A 176 -12.34 1.67 10.19
C ARG A 176 -11.07 1.77 11.06
N ASN A 177 -10.62 3.01 11.33
CA ASN A 177 -9.45 3.38 12.13
C ASN A 177 -8.07 2.80 11.70
N SER A 178 -7.91 2.34 10.46
CA SER A 178 -6.74 1.55 10.03
C SER A 178 -6.19 1.93 8.65
N THR A 179 -4.93 1.52 8.44
CA THR A 179 -4.08 1.48 7.22
C THR A 179 -4.83 1.74 5.91
N THR A 180 -4.43 2.78 5.18
CA THR A 180 -4.88 3.00 3.80
C THR A 180 -4.44 1.80 2.94
N LEU A 181 -5.36 1.18 2.19
CA LEU A 181 -5.07 0.12 1.22
C LEU A 181 -5.14 0.69 -0.18
N ILE A 182 -4.20 0.31 -1.05
CA ILE A 182 -4.22 0.63 -2.48
C ILE A 182 -4.78 -0.59 -3.20
N ARG A 183 -5.79 -0.39 -4.05
CA ARG A 183 -6.22 -1.36 -5.05
C ARG A 183 -5.93 -0.77 -6.43
N SER A 184 -5.11 -1.45 -7.24
CA SER A 184 -4.98 -1.14 -8.67
C SER A 184 -6.22 -1.63 -9.40
N GLY A 185 -6.68 -0.89 -10.41
CA GLY A 185 -7.93 -1.07 -11.16
C GLY A 185 -8.16 -2.42 -11.86
N ALA A 186 -7.32 -3.43 -11.61
CA ALA A 186 -7.70 -4.82 -11.86
C ALA A 186 -8.87 -5.19 -10.93
N ALA A 187 -9.89 -5.85 -11.47
CA ALA A 187 -11.06 -6.32 -10.73
C ALA A 187 -10.63 -6.86 -9.36
N VAL A 188 -11.22 -6.30 -8.29
CA VAL A 188 -10.89 -6.63 -6.89
C VAL A 188 -10.71 -8.14 -6.81
N PRO A 189 -9.50 -8.66 -6.53
CA PRO A 189 -9.35 -10.09 -6.34
C PRO A 189 -10.35 -10.46 -5.24
N THR A 190 -11.29 -11.32 -5.58
CA THR A 190 -12.42 -11.74 -4.76
C THR A 190 -11.87 -12.46 -3.54
N LYS A 191 -11.40 -11.67 -2.57
CA LYS A 191 -10.77 -12.20 -1.38
C LYS A 191 -11.87 -12.78 -0.54
N VAL A 192 -11.93 -14.11 -0.53
CA VAL A 192 -12.85 -14.89 0.29
C VAL A 192 -12.78 -14.38 1.74
N ASP A 193 -13.91 -13.88 2.23
CA ASP A 193 -14.02 -13.45 3.61
C ASP A 193 -14.04 -14.69 4.50
N ARG A 194 -12.87 -15.06 5.02
CA ARG A 194 -12.69 -16.25 5.88
C ARG A 194 -13.59 -16.22 7.11
N SER A 195 -13.93 -15.03 7.62
CA SER A 195 -14.81 -14.92 8.79
C SER A 195 -16.25 -15.27 8.43
N LEU A 196 -16.71 -14.79 7.27
CA LEU A 196 -18.02 -15.07 6.73
C LEU A 196 -18.18 -16.54 6.32
N VAL A 197 -17.18 -17.10 5.63
CA VAL A 197 -17.14 -18.54 5.30
C VAL A 197 -17.19 -19.38 6.56
N ARG A 198 -16.36 -19.06 7.56
CA ARG A 198 -16.34 -19.78 8.83
C ARG A 198 -17.69 -19.72 9.54
N ALA A 199 -18.37 -18.57 9.53
CA ALA A 199 -19.69 -18.41 10.11
C ALA A 199 -20.75 -19.32 9.45
N VAL A 200 -20.78 -19.37 8.11
CA VAL A 200 -21.71 -20.24 7.35
C VAL A 200 -21.42 -21.71 7.64
N VAL A 201 -20.14 -22.11 7.64
CA VAL A 201 -19.73 -23.50 7.92
C VAL A 201 -20.08 -23.90 9.35
N MET A 202 -19.75 -23.06 10.34
CA MET A 202 -20.07 -23.32 11.75
C MET A 202 -21.58 -23.42 11.96
N SER A 203 -22.35 -22.50 11.39
CA SER A 203 -23.80 -22.52 11.47
C SER A 203 -24.41 -23.83 10.96
N ARG A 204 -23.99 -24.30 9.78
CA ARG A 204 -24.44 -25.58 9.21
C ARG A 204 -24.03 -26.79 10.05
N ALA A 205 -22.79 -26.79 10.57
CA ALA A 205 -22.31 -27.86 11.44
C ALA A 205 -23.11 -27.92 12.75
N TRP A 206 -23.41 -26.75 13.32
CA TRP A 206 -24.20 -26.63 14.54
C TRP A 206 -25.65 -27.06 14.37
N VAL A 207 -26.30 -26.70 13.26
CA VAL A 207 -27.67 -27.17 12.96
C VAL A 207 -27.72 -28.70 12.88
N LYS A 208 -26.79 -29.32 12.13
CA LYS A 208 -26.71 -30.80 12.05
C LYS A 208 -26.52 -31.47 13.41
N ARG A 209 -25.74 -30.85 14.28
CA ARG A 209 -25.49 -31.35 15.64
C ARG A 209 -26.72 -31.22 16.55
N LEU A 210 -27.42 -30.09 16.48
CA LEU A 210 -28.68 -29.89 17.19
C LEU A 210 -29.76 -30.86 16.71
N GLU A 211 -29.84 -31.11 15.39
CA GLU A 211 -30.75 -32.10 14.79
C GLU A 211 -30.43 -33.53 15.25
N ALA A 212 -29.14 -33.84 15.48
CA ALA A 212 -28.71 -35.11 16.04
C ALA A 212 -28.92 -35.24 17.57
N GLY A 213 -29.42 -34.19 18.24
CA GLY A 213 -29.60 -34.15 19.69
C GLY A 213 -28.31 -33.92 20.48
N GLU A 214 -27.18 -33.64 19.84
CA GLU A 214 -25.88 -33.49 20.52
C GLU A 214 -25.25 -32.12 20.26
N PRO A 215 -25.49 -31.11 21.13
CA PRO A 215 -26.24 -31.13 22.40
C PRO A 215 -27.74 -30.75 22.25
N ASP A 216 -28.56 -31.13 23.23
CA ASP A 216 -30.02 -30.93 23.23
C ASP A 216 -30.52 -29.47 23.19
N SER A 217 -29.62 -28.49 23.33
CA SER A 217 -30.00 -27.07 23.37
C SER A 217 -28.92 -26.14 22.83
N ILE A 218 -29.35 -24.96 22.37
CA ILE A 218 -28.45 -23.87 21.95
C ILE A 218 -27.51 -23.45 23.10
N LYS A 219 -27.99 -23.48 24.35
CA LYS A 219 -27.19 -23.20 25.55
C LYS A 219 -26.08 -24.24 25.74
N GLY A 220 -26.42 -25.52 25.56
CA GLY A 220 -25.45 -26.62 25.59
C GLY A 220 -24.39 -26.46 24.49
N LEU A 221 -24.83 -26.13 23.28
CA LEU A 221 -23.95 -25.91 22.13
C LEU A 221 -22.96 -24.77 22.37
N ALA A 222 -23.46 -23.63 22.84
CA ALA A 222 -22.63 -22.47 23.18
C ALA A 222 -21.58 -22.81 24.25
N ARG A 223 -21.95 -23.60 25.27
CA ARG A 223 -21.03 -24.07 26.32
C ARG A 223 -19.95 -24.98 25.76
N THR A 224 -20.30 -25.95 24.92
CA THR A 224 -19.35 -26.90 24.32
C THR A 224 -18.37 -26.21 23.38
N GLU A 225 -18.83 -25.22 22.61
CA GLU A 225 -18.00 -24.47 21.66
C GLU A 225 -17.21 -23.31 22.31
N GLY A 226 -17.51 -22.97 23.57
CA GLY A 226 -16.90 -21.83 24.27
C GLY A 226 -17.31 -20.47 23.71
N VAL A 227 -18.52 -20.38 23.13
CA VAL A 227 -19.04 -19.17 22.47
C VAL A 227 -20.22 -18.60 23.27
N CYS A 228 -20.45 -17.28 23.17
CA CYS A 228 -21.61 -16.64 23.80
C CYS A 228 -22.94 -17.15 23.20
N ILE A 229 -23.90 -17.50 24.06
CA ILE A 229 -25.23 -18.03 23.69
C ILE A 229 -25.94 -17.13 22.67
N LEU A 230 -25.92 -15.80 22.87
CA LEU A 230 -26.54 -14.84 21.96
C LEU A 230 -25.87 -14.86 20.57
N HIS A 231 -24.55 -15.01 20.52
CA HIS A 231 -23.83 -15.10 19.25
C HIS A 231 -24.13 -16.41 18.53
N THR A 232 -24.16 -17.53 19.27
CA THR A 232 -24.57 -18.84 18.76
C THR A 232 -25.98 -18.79 18.17
N ALA A 233 -26.94 -18.21 18.89
CA ALA A 233 -28.31 -18.06 18.43
C ALA A 233 -28.43 -17.21 17.15
N ARG A 234 -27.65 -16.12 17.03
CA ARG A 234 -27.65 -15.28 15.82
C ARG A 234 -26.95 -15.91 14.62
N LEU A 235 -26.03 -16.85 14.85
CA LEU A 235 -25.32 -17.56 13.77
C LEU A 235 -26.16 -18.70 13.17
N LEU A 236 -27.04 -19.34 13.95
CA LEU A 236 -27.83 -20.50 13.49
C LEU A 236 -28.68 -20.23 12.23
N PRO A 237 -29.35 -19.07 12.06
CA PRO A 237 -30.09 -18.78 10.84
C PRO A 237 -29.25 -18.76 9.56
N LEU A 238 -27.93 -18.59 9.64
CA LEU A 238 -27.05 -18.58 8.47
C LEU A 238 -26.96 -19.94 7.77
N ALA A 239 -27.33 -21.03 8.43
CA ALA A 239 -27.43 -22.35 7.82
C ALA A 239 -28.49 -22.39 6.72
N LEU A 240 -29.53 -21.55 6.86
CA LEU A 240 -30.69 -21.43 5.98
C LEU A 240 -30.52 -20.34 4.90
N LEU A 241 -29.30 -19.85 4.72
CA LEU A 241 -28.99 -18.86 3.69
C LEU A 241 -29.25 -19.44 2.28
N ALA A 242 -29.77 -18.60 1.39
CA ALA A 242 -30.03 -18.96 0.00
C ALA A 242 -28.77 -19.54 -0.67
N PRO A 243 -28.89 -20.62 -1.45
CA PRO A 243 -27.75 -21.39 -1.97
C PRO A 243 -26.83 -20.55 -2.89
N ASP A 244 -27.41 -19.63 -3.66
CA ASP A 244 -26.69 -18.68 -4.51
C ASP A 244 -25.85 -17.68 -3.70
N LEU A 245 -26.36 -17.20 -2.57
CA LEU A 245 -25.60 -16.33 -1.67
C LEU A 245 -24.44 -17.11 -1.03
N VAL A 246 -24.65 -18.37 -0.65
CA VAL A 246 -23.57 -19.24 -0.15
C VAL A 246 -22.49 -19.44 -1.21
N ALA A 247 -22.87 -19.71 -2.47
CA ALA A 247 -21.92 -19.83 -3.57
C ALA A 247 -21.11 -18.54 -3.76
N GLN A 248 -21.77 -17.37 -3.76
CA GLN A 248 -21.09 -16.08 -3.84
C GLN A 248 -20.09 -15.87 -2.70
N ILE A 249 -20.43 -16.25 -1.46
CA ILE A 249 -19.55 -16.15 -0.29
C ILE A 249 -18.31 -17.06 -0.44
N LEU A 250 -18.53 -18.31 -0.87
CA LEU A 250 -17.44 -19.29 -1.03
C LEU A 250 -16.48 -18.89 -2.16
N GLU A 251 -17.01 -18.30 -3.22
CA GLU A 251 -16.24 -17.82 -4.37
C GLU A 251 -15.66 -16.41 -4.17
N GLY A 252 -15.96 -15.76 -3.04
CA GLY A 252 -15.51 -14.39 -2.75
C GLY A 252 -16.21 -13.32 -3.60
N ARG A 253 -17.27 -13.68 -4.33
CA ARG A 253 -18.05 -12.81 -5.23
C ARG A 253 -19.22 -12.10 -4.53
N GLN A 254 -19.33 -12.20 -3.21
CA GLN A 254 -20.43 -11.61 -2.47
C GLN A 254 -20.42 -10.07 -2.57
N PRO A 255 -21.60 -9.42 -2.61
CA PRO A 255 -21.70 -7.97 -2.65
C PRO A 255 -21.18 -7.34 -1.35
N ARG A 256 -20.70 -6.10 -1.42
CA ARG A 256 -20.09 -5.39 -0.27
C ARG A 256 -21.06 -5.21 0.92
N THR A 257 -22.36 -5.26 0.66
CA THR A 257 -23.43 -5.21 1.67
C THR A 257 -23.56 -6.52 2.44
N LEU A 258 -23.17 -7.65 1.84
CA LEU A 258 -23.24 -8.99 2.44
C LEU A 258 -22.00 -9.24 3.31
N THR A 259 -22.08 -8.76 4.54
CA THR A 259 -21.04 -8.95 5.58
C THR A 259 -21.59 -9.76 6.75
N LEU A 260 -20.70 -10.39 7.52
CA LEU A 260 -21.09 -11.13 8.73
C LEU A 260 -21.86 -10.25 9.72
N THR A 261 -21.44 -8.99 9.87
CA THR A 261 -22.11 -8.03 10.74
C THR A 261 -23.52 -7.73 10.27
N ALA A 262 -23.73 -7.54 8.96
CA ALA A 262 -25.05 -7.27 8.39
C ALA A 262 -26.01 -8.47 8.53
N LEU A 263 -25.48 -9.69 8.42
CA LEU A 263 -26.26 -10.92 8.60
C LEU A 263 -26.70 -11.15 10.05
N ILE A 264 -25.91 -10.68 11.02
CA ILE A 264 -26.13 -10.90 12.46
C ILE A 264 -26.88 -9.72 13.11
N SER A 265 -26.91 -8.54 12.49
CA SER A 265 -27.47 -7.32 13.09
C SER A 265 -28.99 -7.31 13.16
N GLU A 266 -29.67 -7.92 12.20
CA GLU A 266 -31.14 -8.03 12.18
C GLU A 266 -31.55 -9.44 11.78
N PRO A 267 -32.71 -9.94 12.23
CA PRO A 267 -33.21 -11.27 11.87
C PRO A 267 -33.16 -11.52 10.36
N LEU A 268 -32.66 -12.69 9.96
CA LEU A 268 -32.60 -13.09 8.56
C LEU A 268 -34.02 -13.41 8.06
N PRO A 269 -34.46 -12.90 6.89
CA PRO A 269 -35.72 -13.31 6.30
C PRO A 269 -35.79 -14.82 6.12
N LEU A 270 -36.95 -15.41 6.42
CA LEU A 270 -37.15 -16.87 6.34
C LEU A 270 -37.26 -17.35 4.89
N ASP A 271 -37.67 -16.47 3.97
CA ASP A 271 -37.77 -16.76 2.54
C ASP A 271 -36.51 -16.29 1.78
N TRP A 272 -36.10 -17.07 0.78
CA TRP A 272 -34.90 -16.76 -0.01
C TRP A 272 -35.06 -15.51 -0.88
N ALA A 273 -36.28 -15.15 -1.29
CA ALA A 273 -36.50 -13.94 -2.09
C ALA A 273 -36.20 -12.67 -1.26
N GLY A 274 -36.66 -12.62 -0.02
CA GLY A 274 -36.38 -11.56 0.95
C GLY A 274 -34.90 -11.50 1.31
N GLN A 275 -34.22 -12.65 1.45
CA GLN A 275 -32.77 -12.67 1.63
C GLN A 275 -32.03 -12.05 0.44
N ARG A 276 -32.41 -12.41 -0.80
CA ARG A 276 -31.81 -11.85 -2.02
C ARG A 276 -32.08 -10.36 -2.15
N ALA A 277 -33.31 -9.92 -1.92
CA ALA A 277 -33.68 -8.51 -1.97
C ALA A 277 -32.87 -7.67 -0.98
N ARG A 278 -32.66 -8.20 0.24
CA ARG A 278 -31.87 -7.53 1.29
C ARG A 278 -30.41 -7.34 0.92
N PHE A 279 -29.82 -8.28 0.18
CA PHE A 279 -28.40 -8.26 -0.20
C PHE A 279 -28.19 -8.02 -1.69
N ALA A 280 -29.21 -7.54 -2.41
CA ALA A 280 -29.10 -7.21 -3.82
C ALA A 280 -28.04 -6.11 -4.00
N THR A 281 -27.22 -6.26 -5.04
CA THR A 281 -26.28 -5.22 -5.46
C THR A 281 -27.12 -4.04 -5.95
N VAL A 282 -27.08 -2.90 -5.26
CA VAL A 282 -27.51 -1.64 -5.88
C VAL A 282 -26.55 -1.42 -7.04
N ALA A 283 -27.08 -1.47 -8.26
CA ALA A 283 -26.34 -1.28 -9.50
C ALA A 283 -25.68 0.10 -9.56
#